data_AF-A0AAD3TE84-F1
#
_entry.id   AF-A0AAD3TE84-F1
#
_cell.length_a   1.000
_cell.length_b   1.000
_cell.length_c   1.000
_cell.angle_alpha   90.00
_cell.angle_beta   90.00
_cell.angle_gamma   90.00
#
_symmetry.space_group_name_H-M   'P 1'
#
loop_
_entity.id
_entity.type
_entity.pdbx_description
1 polymer ?
#
loop_
_entity_poly.entity_id
_entity_poly.type
_entity_poly.pdbx_seq_one_letter_code
_entity_poly.pdbx_strand_id
1 'polypeptide(L)'
;MAASFRNPLDGKFNRSLAALHNGLIEAAVGNLSEYVATTEARVTAIETMNGLAECSPDVAAFGCERCLRTALGRIGDSCAGAQWTTMFSP
;
A
#
# COMPACT_ATOMS: atom_id res chain seq x y z
N MET A 1 20.44 2.04 12.24
CA MET A 1 19.86 3.33 12.69
C MET A 1 18.43 3.36 12.18
N ALA A 2 17.45 3.00 13.01
CA ALA A 2 16.05 3.17 12.67
C ALA A 2 15.64 4.54 13.22
N ALA A 3 15.51 5.54 12.34
CA ALA A 3 14.86 6.78 12.72
C ALA A 3 13.38 6.47 12.88
N SER A 4 12.82 6.65 14.08
CA SER A 4 11.36 6.74 14.23
C SER A 4 10.90 7.98 13.50
N PHE A 5 10.32 7.82 12.31
CA PHE A 5 9.66 8.90 11.60
C PHE A 5 8.30 9.15 12.27
N ARG A 6 8.30 9.88 13.39
CA ARG A 6 7.09 10.61 13.77
C ARG A 6 6.92 11.73 12.75
N ASN A 7 6.00 11.57 11.81
CA ASN A 7 5.75 12.58 10.80
C ASN A 7 4.86 13.68 11.41
N PRO A 8 5.26 14.96 11.47
CA PRO A 8 4.40 16.05 11.95
C PRO A 8 3.10 16.24 11.16
N LEU A 9 2.91 15.46 10.09
CA LEU A 9 1.75 15.41 9.22
C LEU A 9 0.90 14.14 9.41
N ASP A 10 0.95 13.46 10.55
CA ASP A 10 0.25 12.19 10.84
C ASP A 10 -1.17 12.08 10.21
N GLY A 11 -1.99 13.13 10.32
CA GLY A 11 -3.33 13.14 9.71
C GLY A 11 -3.35 13.17 8.17
N LYS A 12 -2.46 13.92 7.52
CA LYS A 12 -2.32 13.93 6.05
C LYS A 12 -1.66 12.64 5.57
N PHE A 13 -0.61 12.22 6.27
CA PHE A 13 0.09 10.97 6.01
C PHE A 13 -0.88 9.79 6.03
N ASN A 14 -1.68 9.63 7.08
CA ASN A 14 -2.64 8.52 7.19
C ASN A 14 -3.71 8.56 6.10
N ARG A 15 -4.18 9.75 5.69
CA ARG A 15 -5.12 9.89 4.56
C ARG A 15 -4.48 9.51 3.23
N SER A 16 -3.27 9.98 2.96
CA SER A 16 -2.54 9.63 1.74
C SER A 16 -2.20 8.14 1.70
N LEU A 17 -1.86 7.53 2.84
CA LEU A 17 -1.64 6.09 2.96
C LEU A 17 -2.91 5.29 2.65
N ALA A 18 -4.05 5.70 3.22
CA ALA A 18 -5.34 5.05 2.92
C ALA A 18 -5.74 5.18 1.44
N ALA A 19 -5.50 6.35 0.84
CA ALA A 19 -5.74 6.56 -0.59
C ALA A 19 -4.82 5.69 -1.46
N LEU A 20 -3.53 5.61 -1.11
CA LEU A 20 -2.55 4.76 -1.79
C LEU A 20 -2.97 3.28 -1.73
N HIS A 21 -3.38 2.80 -0.55
CA HIS A 21 -3.85 1.42 -0.37
C HIS A 21 -5.07 1.10 -1.23
N ASN A 22 -6.09 1.97 -1.23
CA ASN A 22 -7.28 1.75 -2.05
C ASN A 22 -6.94 1.78 -3.56
N GLY A 23 -6.10 2.73 -3.99
CA GLY A 23 -5.66 2.82 -5.37
C GLY A 23 -4.89 1.58 -5.83
N LEU A 24 -4.04 1.00 -4.97
CA LEU A 24 -3.34 -0.26 -5.26
C LEU A 24 -4.31 -1.42 -5.43
N ILE A 25 -5.30 -1.54 -4.53
CA ILE A 25 -6.29 -2.62 -4.60
C ILE A 25 -7.11 -2.50 -5.90
N GLU A 26 -7.64 -1.31 -6.20
CA GLU A 26 -8.43 -1.08 -7.41
C GLU A 26 -7.62 -1.36 -8.68
N ALA A 27 -6.38 -0.89 -8.75
CA ALA A 27 -5.51 -1.11 -9.89
C ALA A 27 -5.12 -2.58 -10.07
N ALA A 28 -4.76 -3.28 -8.99
CA ALA A 28 -4.36 -4.69 -9.06
C ALA A 28 -5.54 -5.60 -9.43
N VAL A 29 -6.72 -5.34 -8.88
CA VAL A 29 -7.94 -6.11 -9.19
C VAL A 29 -8.47 -5.79 -10.59
N GLY A 30 -8.28 -4.56 -11.06
CA GLY A 30 -8.65 -4.15 -12.42
C GLY A 30 -7.68 -4.62 -13.51
N ASN A 31 -6.43 -4.94 -13.16
CA ASN A 31 -5.37 -5.33 -14.09
C ASN A 31 -4.81 -6.74 -13.81
N LEU A 32 -5.70 -7.73 -13.80
CA LEU A 32 -5.33 -9.14 -13.58
C LEU A 32 -4.51 -9.75 -14.74
N SER A 33 -4.31 -9.03 -15.85
CA SER A 33 -3.45 -9.50 -16.94
C SER A 33 -1.97 -9.35 -16.60
N GLU A 34 -1.61 -8.33 -15.82
CA GLU A 34 -0.22 -8.03 -15.43
C GLU A 34 0.07 -8.46 -13.99
N TYR A 35 -0.96 -8.69 -13.18
CA TYR A 35 -0.92 -9.05 -11.75
C TYR A 35 -0.15 -8.09 -10.85
N VAL A 36 0.41 -7.03 -11.41
CA VAL A 36 1.19 -6.00 -10.74
C VAL A 36 0.48 -4.67 -10.92
N ALA A 37 0.44 -3.87 -9.87
CA ALA A 37 -0.06 -2.52 -9.87
C ALA A 37 0.91 -1.58 -9.15
N THR A 38 1.00 -0.36 -9.65
CA THR A 38 1.72 0.73 -9.00
C THR A 38 0.81 1.93 -8.84
N THR A 39 1.01 2.70 -7.78
CA THR A 39 0.29 3.96 -7.58
C THR A 39 1.11 4.90 -6.71
N GLU A 40 0.72 6.17 -6.69
CA GLU A 40 1.35 7.21 -5.89
C GLU A 40 0.32 8.07 -5.18
N ALA A 41 0.69 8.61 -4.01
CA ALA A 41 -0.13 9.53 -3.25
C ALA A 41 0.72 10.70 -2.75
N ARG A 42 0.33 11.92 -3.12
CA ARG A 42 1.00 13.12 -2.60
C ARG A 42 0.65 13.32 -1.12
N VAL A 43 1.68 13.54 -0.30
CA VAL A 43 1.55 13.83 1.14
C VAL A 43 1.69 15.33 1.37
N THR A 44 2.68 15.92 0.71
CA THR A 44 2.93 17.37 0.67
C THR A 44 3.22 17.81 -0.77
N ALA A 45 3.61 19.07 -0.95
CA ALA A 45 4.05 19.58 -2.26
C ALA A 45 5.37 18.95 -2.73
N ILE A 46 6.17 18.39 -1.82
CA ILE A 46 7.51 17.84 -2.11
C ILE A 46 7.66 16.37 -1.72
N GLU A 47 6.69 15.80 -0.98
CA GLU A 47 6.71 14.40 -0.55
C GLU A 47 5.59 13.60 -1.23
N THR A 48 5.98 12.50 -1.86
CA THR A 48 5.11 11.54 -2.53
C THR A 48 5.35 10.15 -1.95
N MET A 49 4.27 9.46 -1.58
CA MET A 49 4.28 8.03 -1.28
C MET A 49 4.13 7.26 -2.57
N ASN A 50 4.90 6.18 -2.70
CA ASN A 50 4.82 5.26 -3.83
C ASN A 50 4.41 3.89 -3.32
N GLY A 51 3.59 3.19 -4.09
CA GLY A 51 3.09 1.87 -3.77
C GLY A 51 3.26 0.91 -4.94
N LEU A 52 3.53 -0.35 -4.61
CA LEU A 52 3.51 -1.49 -5.52
C LEU A 52 2.72 -2.62 -4.87
N ALA A 53 1.84 -3.25 -5.64
CA ALA A 53 1.10 -4.43 -5.24
C ALA A 53 1.26 -5.49 -6.33
N GLU A 54 1.47 -6.74 -5.92
CA GLU A 54 1.54 -7.89 -6.82
C GLU A 54 0.62 -8.98 -6.28
N CYS A 55 -0.21 -9.55 -7.15
CA CYS A 55 -1.00 -10.74 -6.91
C CYS A 55 -0.39 -11.92 -7.66
N SER A 56 -0.63 -13.15 -7.20
CA SER A 56 -0.15 -14.32 -7.92
C SER A 56 -1.01 -14.60 -9.17
N PRO A 57 -0.42 -15.06 -10.29
CA PRO A 57 -1.14 -15.30 -11.53
C PRO A 57 -2.32 -16.29 -11.46
N ASP A 58 -2.30 -17.16 -10.45
CA ASP A 58 -3.27 -18.21 -10.20
C ASP A 58 -4.47 -17.75 -9.34
N VAL A 59 -4.46 -16.51 -8.85
CA VAL A 59 -5.50 -15.97 -7.98
C VAL A 59 -6.56 -15.20 -8.78
N ALA A 60 -7.82 -15.53 -8.53
CA ALA A 60 -8.96 -14.77 -9.08
C ALA A 60 -9.05 -13.35 -8.47
N ALA A 61 -9.73 -12.44 -9.17
CA ALA A 61 -9.96 -11.04 -8.77
C ALA A 61 -10.31 -10.86 -7.29
N PHE A 62 -11.30 -11.63 -6.82
CA PHE A 62 -11.76 -11.61 -5.44
C PHE A 62 -10.69 -12.06 -4.44
N GLY A 63 -9.89 -13.07 -4.81
CA GLY A 63 -8.78 -13.52 -3.99
C GLY A 63 -7.67 -12.46 -3.90
N CYS A 64 -7.38 -11.77 -5.01
CA CYS A 64 -6.40 -10.69 -5.07
C CYS A 64 -6.85 -9.51 -4.18
N GLU A 65 -8.12 -9.09 -4.30
CA GLU A 65 -8.68 -8.04 -3.43
C GLU A 65 -8.55 -8.40 -1.95
N ARG A 66 -8.96 -9.63 -1.59
CA ARG A 66 -8.91 -10.10 -0.19
C ARG A 66 -7.49 -10.14 0.34
N CYS A 67 -6.55 -10.62 -0.47
CA CYS A 67 -5.12 -10.69 -0.15
C CYS A 67 -4.57 -9.29 0.16
N LEU A 68 -4.75 -8.35 -0.77
CA LEU A 68 -4.23 -6.99 -0.63
C LEU A 68 -4.88 -6.24 0.53
N ARG A 69 -6.20 -6.34 0.73
CA ARG A 69 -6.86 -5.74 1.90
C ARG A 69 -6.29 -6.26 3.23
N THR A 70 -5.99 -7.55 3.29
CA THR A 70 -5.42 -8.18 4.49
C THR A 70 -3.99 -7.71 4.73
N ALA A 71 -3.15 -7.72 3.69
CA ALA A 71 -1.75 -7.29 3.80
C ALA A 71 -1.64 -5.80 4.18
N LEU A 72 -2.35 -4.94 3.47
CA LEU A 72 -2.31 -3.50 3.70
C LEU A 72 -2.91 -3.11 5.06
N GLY A 73 -3.90 -3.87 5.57
CA GLY A 73 -4.42 -3.70 6.93
C GLY A 73 -3.37 -4.00 8.01
N ARG A 74 -2.56 -5.04 7.83
CA ARG A 74 -1.50 -5.43 8.79
C ARG A 74 -0.31 -4.46 8.82
N ILE A 75 -0.04 -3.80 7.68
CA ILE A 75 1.02 -2.78 7.58
C ILE A 75 0.76 -1.62 8.56
N GLY A 76 -0.50 -1.19 8.69
CA GLY A 76 -0.87 -0.11 9.61
C GLY A 76 -0.49 -0.39 11.07
N ASP A 77 -0.70 -1.63 11.51
CA ASP A 77 -0.42 -2.04 12.89
C ASP A 77 1.05 -2.37 13.14
N SER A 78 1.73 -2.98 12.16
CA SER A 78 3.06 -3.57 12.33
C SER A 78 4.22 -2.63 11.92
N CYS A 79 3.93 -1.58 11.16
CA CYS A 79 4.95 -0.73 10.52
C CYS A 79 4.79 0.77 10.87
N ALA A 80 4.11 1.07 11.99
CA ALA A 80 3.90 2.45 12.42
C ALA A 80 5.23 3.22 12.57
N GLY A 81 5.35 4.36 11.87
CA GLY A 81 6.54 5.20 11.87
C GLY A 81 7.69 4.71 10.99
N ALA A 82 7.49 3.65 10.19
CA ALA A 82 8.43 3.24 9.16
C ALA A 82 8.25 4.09 7.89
N GLN A 83 9.36 4.45 7.24
CA GLN A 83 9.33 5.18 5.97
C GLN A 83 8.99 4.27 4.78
N TRP A 84 9.28 2.99 4.91
CA TRP A 84 9.00 1.97 3.91
C TRP A 84 8.58 0.68 4.60
N THR A 85 7.84 -0.14 3.88
CA THR A 85 7.41 -1.45 4.33
C THR A 85 7.25 -2.36 3.13
N THR A 86 7.49 -3.65 3.33
CA THR A 86 7.19 -4.70 2.38
C THR A 86 6.43 -5.79 3.12
N MET A 87 5.36 -6.29 2.51
CA MET A 87 4.59 -7.39 3.05
C MET A 87 4.37 -8.42 1.96
N PHE A 88 4.68 -9.67 2.29
CA PHE A 88 4.37 -10.83 1.47
C PHE A 88 3.44 -11.74 2.28
N SER A 89 2.28 -12.05 1.71
CA SER A 89 1.37 -13.06 2.26
C SER A 89 1.38 -14.28 1.35
N PRO A 90 1.54 -15.49 1.91
CA PRO A 90 1.41 -16.73 1.15
C PRO A 90 -0.04 -16.99 0.72
#